data_AF-A0A1I5CUS3-F1
#
_entry.id   AF-A0A1I5CUS3-F1
#
_cell.length_a   1.000
_cell.length_b   1.000
_cell.length_c   1.000
_cell.angle_alpha   90.00
_cell.angle_beta   90.00
_cell.angle_gamma   90.00
#
_symmetry.space_group_name_H-M   'P 1'
#
loop_
_entity.id
_entity.type
_entity.pdbx_description
1 polymer ?
#
loop_
_entity_poly.entity_id
_entity_poly.type
_entity_poly.pdbx_seq_one_letter_code
_entity_poly.pdbx_strand_id
1 'polypeptide(L)'
;MAKNALSVFIKIALFATIMLIVAKVVPYDGFVNSITALFDFKSAQRFTHFILGEPDLETWESLKDYFSLLINTLISIPVMSAVITFFNGVTLKIRPAYLPKEWTFSTLRRLVKAFAFTFIFWVLFRFLPYDSFVTDEHTFSAFTLATLVVLNLLLTIACYCFITKKMNFKKSL
;
A
#
# COMPACT_ATOMS: atom_id res chain seq x y z
N MET A 1 16.20 17.80 11.03
CA MET A 1 15.94 16.47 10.44
C MET A 1 15.26 15.49 11.40
N ALA A 2 15.69 15.36 12.67
CA ALA A 2 15.11 14.41 13.64
C ALA A 2 13.59 14.55 13.87
N LYS A 3 13.05 15.77 13.97
CA LYS A 3 11.60 16.00 14.12
C LYS A 3 10.78 15.43 12.95
N ASN A 4 11.30 15.52 11.72
CA ASN A 4 10.61 15.01 10.54
C ASN A 4 10.62 13.49 10.52
N ALA A 5 11.77 12.86 10.82
CA ALA A 5 11.89 11.40 10.91
C ALA A 5 10.98 10.81 11.99
N LEU A 6 10.95 11.43 13.18
CA LEU A 6 10.07 11.03 14.28
C LEU A 6 8.59 11.17 13.89
N SER A 7 8.21 12.25 13.20
CA SER A 7 6.83 12.42 12.72
C SER A 7 6.42 11.36 11.69
N VAL A 8 7.35 10.91 10.85
CA VAL A 8 7.11 9.85 9.85
C VAL A 8 6.95 8.52 10.57
N PHE A 9 7.82 8.22 11.54
CA PHE A 9 7.74 7.00 12.34
C PHE A 9 6.39 6.91 13.07
N ILE A 10 5.94 7.99 13.73
CA ILE A 10 4.64 8.03 14.41
C ILE A 10 3.50 7.76 13.42
N LYS A 11 3.54 8.33 12.21
CA LYS A 11 2.49 8.11 11.20
C LYS A 11 2.46 6.66 10.70
N ILE A 12 3.62 6.03 10.53
CA ILE A 12 3.71 4.62 10.15
C ILE A 12 3.17 3.73 11.27
N ALA A 13 3.59 3.97 12.52
CA ALA A 13 3.10 3.24 13.69
C ALA A 13 1.58 3.40 13.86
N LEU A 14 1.06 4.62 13.68
CA LEU A 14 -0.37 4.89 13.70
C LEU A 14 -1.11 4.13 12.61
N PHE A 15 -0.59 4.12 11.38
CA PHE A 15 -1.21 3.39 10.28
C PHE A 15 -1.23 1.88 10.52
N ALA A 16 -0.13 1.30 11.01
CA ALA A 16 -0.05 -0.12 11.37
C ALA A 16 -1.05 -0.48 12.49
N THR A 17 -1.16 0.38 13.50
CA THR A 17 -2.13 0.20 14.59
C THR A 17 -3.56 0.22 14.06
N ILE A 18 -3.88 1.15 13.16
CA ILE A 18 -5.20 1.24 12.52
C ILE A 18 -5.48 -0.01 11.68
N MET A 19 -4.52 -0.50 10.90
CA MET A 19 -4.66 -1.74 10.13
C MET A 19 -4.98 -2.95 11.02
N LEU A 20 -4.36 -3.05 12.20
CA LEU A 20 -4.66 -4.12 13.16
C LEU A 20 -6.05 -3.97 13.76
N ILE A 21 -6.46 -2.75 14.10
CA ILE A 21 -7.81 -2.47 14.61
C ILE A 21 -8.85 -2.80 13.54
N VAL A 22 -8.66 -2.35 12.31
CA VAL A 22 -9.57 -2.61 11.19
C VAL A 22 -9.68 -4.11 10.95
N ALA A 23 -8.56 -4.84 10.93
CA ALA A 23 -8.55 -6.30 10.80
C ALA A 23 -9.31 -7.04 11.91
N LYS A 24 -9.39 -6.47 13.12
CA LYS A 24 -10.07 -7.11 14.26
C LYS A 24 -11.53 -6.68 14.42
N VAL A 25 -11.84 -5.43 14.09
CA VAL A 25 -13.11 -4.79 14.44
C VAL A 25 -14.06 -4.76 13.24
N VAL A 26 -13.54 -4.66 12.01
CA VAL A 26 -14.36 -4.51 10.82
C VAL A 26 -14.57 -5.89 10.19
N PRO A 27 -15.81 -6.41 10.12
CA PRO A 27 -16.11 -7.72 9.54
C PRO A 27 -16.12 -7.65 8.01
N TYR A 28 -14.99 -7.34 7.39
CA TYR A 28 -14.87 -7.27 5.93
C TYR A 28 -14.68 -8.64 5.27
N ASP A 29 -14.54 -9.72 6.05
CA ASP A 29 -14.40 -11.08 5.52
C ASP A 29 -15.55 -11.49 4.60
N GLY A 30 -16.79 -11.12 4.96
CA GLY A 30 -17.95 -11.39 4.10
C GLY A 30 -17.87 -10.66 2.74
N PHE A 31 -17.30 -9.46 2.74
CA PHE A 31 -17.07 -8.68 1.52
C PHE A 31 -15.93 -9.28 0.68
N VAL A 32 -14.83 -9.71 1.32
CA VAL A 32 -13.74 -10.45 0.66
C VAL A 32 -14.27 -11.73 0.02
N ASN A 33 -15.07 -12.51 0.75
CA ASN A 33 -15.67 -13.74 0.24
C ASN A 33 -16.60 -13.46 -0.96
N SER A 34 -17.39 -12.38 -0.89
CA SER A 34 -18.28 -12.00 -1.99
C SER A 34 -17.51 -11.62 -3.26
N ILE A 35 -16.38 -10.92 -3.12
CA ILE A 35 -15.53 -10.55 -4.26
C ILE A 35 -14.81 -11.77 -4.82
N THR A 36 -14.21 -12.59 -3.95
CA THR A 36 -13.47 -13.79 -4.38
C THR A 36 -14.38 -14.83 -5.04
N ALA A 37 -15.65 -14.92 -4.62
CA ALA A 37 -16.65 -15.79 -5.27
C ALA A 37 -17.00 -15.38 -6.71
N LEU A 38 -16.65 -14.17 -7.15
CA LEU A 38 -16.83 -13.74 -8.55
C LEU A 38 -15.75 -14.31 -9.49
N PHE A 39 -14.68 -14.88 -8.93
CA PHE A 39 -13.63 -15.49 -9.71
C PHE A 39 -13.95 -16.96 -9.98
N ASP A 40 -13.60 -17.43 -11.17
CA ASP A 40 -13.43 -18.87 -11.44
C ASP A 40 -11.99 -19.27 -11.15
N PHE A 41 -11.72 -20.57 -10.96
CA PHE A 41 -10.35 -21.07 -10.69
C PHE A 41 -9.32 -20.57 -11.71
N LYS A 42 -9.67 -20.58 -13.00
CA LYS A 42 -8.79 -20.10 -14.09
C LYS A 42 -8.52 -18.58 -13.99
N SER A 43 -9.53 -17.82 -13.59
CA SER A 43 -9.42 -16.36 -13.42
C SER A 43 -8.62 -16.02 -12.17
N ALA A 44 -8.84 -16.75 -11.07
CA ALA A 44 -8.08 -16.66 -9.84
C ALA A 44 -6.60 -16.98 -10.10
N GLN A 45 -6.31 -18.08 -10.82
CA GLN A 45 -4.95 -18.49 -11.14
C GLN A 45 -4.24 -17.46 -12.02
N ARG A 46 -4.93 -16.86 -13.01
CA ARG A 46 -4.35 -15.75 -13.78
C ARG A 46 -4.07 -14.54 -12.91
N PHE A 47 -4.95 -14.23 -11.97
CA PHE A 47 -4.81 -13.06 -11.10
C PHE A 47 -3.66 -13.25 -10.10
N THR A 48 -3.57 -14.39 -9.43
CA THR A 48 -2.46 -14.70 -8.53
C THR A 48 -1.14 -14.78 -9.29
N HIS A 49 -1.13 -15.42 -10.47
CA HIS A 49 0.05 -15.42 -11.34
C HIS A 49 0.44 -14.02 -11.84
N PHE A 50 -0.52 -13.13 -12.07
CA PHE A 50 -0.24 -11.75 -12.43
C PHE A 50 0.42 -10.96 -11.28
N ILE A 51 0.05 -11.27 -10.03
CA ILE A 51 0.61 -10.64 -8.83
C ILE A 51 1.98 -11.21 -8.48
N LEU A 52 2.07 -12.54 -8.34
CA LEU A 52 3.26 -13.26 -7.89
C LEU A 52 4.29 -13.47 -9.01
N GLY A 53 3.82 -13.58 -10.25
CA GLY A 53 4.66 -13.87 -11.40
C GLY A 53 4.99 -15.34 -11.61
N GLU A 54 4.65 -16.20 -10.65
CA GLU A 54 4.80 -17.65 -10.68
C GLU A 54 3.45 -18.35 -10.42
N PRO A 55 3.26 -19.61 -10.82
CA PRO A 55 2.04 -20.34 -10.52
C PRO A 55 1.96 -20.67 -9.03
N ASP A 56 0.84 -20.30 -8.42
CA ASP A 56 0.58 -20.52 -7.00
C ASP A 56 -0.20 -21.82 -6.75
N LEU A 57 0.30 -22.63 -5.82
CA LEU A 57 -0.29 -23.91 -5.40
C LEU A 57 -1.62 -23.69 -4.65
N GLU A 58 -1.74 -22.60 -3.89
CA GLU A 58 -2.90 -22.27 -3.05
C GLU A 58 -3.65 -21.03 -3.55
N THR A 59 -3.90 -21.01 -4.86
CA THR A 59 -4.49 -19.88 -5.58
C THR A 59 -5.72 -19.26 -4.88
N TRP A 60 -6.60 -20.06 -4.27
CA TRP A 60 -7.79 -19.54 -3.58
C TRP A 60 -7.48 -18.84 -2.26
N GLU A 61 -6.56 -19.38 -1.48
CA GLU A 61 -6.18 -18.83 -0.18
C GLU A 61 -5.39 -17.54 -0.38
N SER A 62 -4.41 -17.56 -1.29
CA SER A 62 -3.67 -16.38 -1.69
C SER A 62 -4.58 -15.28 -2.26
N LEU A 63 -5.56 -15.63 -3.10
CA LEU A 63 -6.52 -14.66 -3.62
C LEU A 63 -7.28 -13.97 -2.48
N LYS A 64 -7.78 -14.75 -1.52
CA LYS A 64 -8.50 -14.25 -0.35
C LYS A 64 -7.60 -13.34 0.50
N ASP A 65 -6.36 -13.73 0.73
CA ASP A 65 -5.40 -12.96 1.50
C ASP A 65 -5.02 -11.65 0.82
N TYR A 66 -4.83 -11.64 -0.50
CA TYR A 66 -4.59 -10.42 -1.26
C TYR A 66 -5.76 -9.44 -1.18
N PHE A 67 -6.99 -9.92 -1.37
CA PHE A 67 -8.17 -9.07 -1.24
C PHE A 67 -8.40 -8.61 0.19
N SER A 68 -8.14 -9.46 1.19
CA SER A 68 -8.21 -9.11 2.61
C SER A 68 -7.24 -7.98 2.94
N LEU A 69 -5.97 -8.10 2.53
CA LEU A 69 -4.96 -7.08 2.74
C LEU A 69 -5.29 -5.78 1.99
N LEU A 70 -5.78 -5.88 0.76
CA LEU A 70 -6.19 -4.73 -0.05
C LEU A 70 -7.37 -3.98 0.61
N ILE A 71 -8.43 -4.69 0.99
CA ILE A 71 -9.63 -4.11 1.60
C ILE A 71 -9.29 -3.50 2.96
N ASN A 72 -8.51 -4.20 3.79
CA ASN A 72 -8.01 -3.67 5.06
C ASN A 72 -7.25 -2.35 4.86
N THR A 73 -6.36 -2.31 3.87
CA THR A 73 -5.59 -1.11 3.51
C THR A 73 -6.50 0.02 3.04
N LEU A 74 -7.46 -0.27 2.17
CA LEU A 74 -8.42 0.70 1.64
C LEU A 74 -9.34 1.30 2.71
N ILE A 75 -9.69 0.53 3.75
CA ILE A 75 -10.48 1.00 4.90
C ILE A 75 -9.59 1.76 5.90
N SER A 76 -8.33 1.33 6.08
CA SER A 76 -7.41 1.95 7.03
C SER A 76 -6.99 3.37 6.64
N ILE A 77 -6.87 3.65 5.34
CA ILE A 77 -6.54 4.99 4.83
C ILE A 77 -7.59 6.08 5.22
N PRO A 78 -8.90 5.90 5.00
CA PRO A 78 -9.92 6.84 5.45
C PRO A 78 -10.01 6.93 6.97
N VAL A 79 -9.86 5.82 7.71
CA VAL A 79 -9.84 5.82 9.17
C VAL A 79 -8.68 6.66 9.71
N MET A 80 -7.46 6.45 9.20
CA MET A 80 -6.30 7.26 9.55
C MET A 80 -6.48 8.74 9.16
N SER A 81 -7.18 9.00 8.06
CA SER A 81 -7.49 10.36 7.65
C SER A 81 -8.48 11.02 8.60
N ALA A 82 -9.49 10.29 9.06
CA ALA A 82 -10.46 10.77 10.03
C ALA A 82 -9.80 11.11 11.37
N VAL A 83 -8.94 10.21 11.89
CA VAL A 83 -8.18 10.44 13.14
C VAL A 83 -7.33 11.70 13.05
N ILE A 84 -6.61 11.90 11.94
CA ILE A 84 -5.76 13.09 11.75
C ILE A 84 -6.61 14.36 11.61
N THR A 85 -7.69 14.33 10.83
CA THR A 85 -8.58 15.49 10.67
C THR A 85 -9.26 15.87 11.98
N PHE A 86 -9.67 14.88 12.79
CA PHE A 86 -10.25 15.10 14.11
C PHE A 86 -9.23 15.75 15.06
N PHE A 87 -8.02 15.19 15.16
CA PHE A 87 -6.96 15.75 16.00
C PHE A 87 -6.65 17.21 15.61
N ASN A 88 -6.50 17.47 14.31
CA ASN A 88 -6.28 18.83 13.82
C ASN A 88 -7.48 19.76 14.11
N GLY A 89 -8.71 19.28 13.98
CA GLY A 89 -9.92 20.05 14.31
C GLY A 89 -9.96 20.48 15.77
N VAL A 90 -9.60 19.58 16.69
CA VAL A 90 -9.52 19.84 18.13
C VAL A 90 -8.37 20.80 18.47
N THR A 91 -7.17 20.57 17.92
CA THR A 91 -5.98 21.38 18.23
C THR A 91 -6.04 22.78 17.60
N LEU A 92 -6.58 22.91 16.39
CA LEU A 92 -6.57 24.17 15.61
C LEU A 92 -7.92 24.91 15.64
N LYS A 93 -8.91 24.44 16.40
CA LYS A 93 -10.27 25.01 16.49
C LYS A 93 -10.91 25.29 15.11
N ILE A 94 -10.70 24.38 14.16
CA ILE A 94 -11.24 24.51 12.80
C ILE A 94 -12.76 24.41 12.88
N ARG A 95 -13.47 25.28 12.13
CA ARG A 95 -14.93 25.25 12.04
C ARG A 95 -15.41 23.85 11.60
N PRO A 96 -16.34 23.22 12.34
CA PRO A 96 -16.76 21.83 12.10
C PRO A 96 -17.33 21.62 10.69
N ALA A 97 -17.92 22.65 10.09
CA ALA A 97 -18.45 22.64 8.73
C ALA A 97 -17.41 22.32 7.64
N TYR A 98 -16.12 22.58 7.88
CA TYR A 98 -15.05 22.31 6.90
C TYR A 98 -14.37 20.96 7.09
N LEU A 99 -14.59 20.28 8.22
CA LEU A 99 -13.95 19.00 8.54
C LEU A 99 -14.27 17.88 7.54
N PRO A 100 -15.53 17.69 7.06
CA PRO A 100 -15.83 16.64 6.09
C PRO A 100 -15.13 16.85 4.75
N LYS A 101 -15.04 18.11 4.29
CA LYS A 101 -14.35 18.47 3.06
C LYS A 101 -12.86 18.19 3.18
N GLU A 102 -12.24 18.64 4.27
CA GLU A 102 -10.82 18.42 4.54
C GLU A 102 -10.48 16.92 4.66
N TRP A 103 -11.33 16.16 5.34
CA TRP A 103 -11.21 14.70 5.45
C TRP A 103 -11.27 14.03 4.07
N THR A 104 -12.24 14.41 3.23
CA THR A 104 -12.41 13.82 1.89
C THR A 104 -11.20 14.10 1.00
N PHE A 105 -10.75 15.34 0.93
CA PHE A 105 -9.56 15.71 0.14
C PHE A 105 -8.27 15.08 0.68
N SER A 106 -8.10 15.01 2.00
CA SER A 106 -6.96 14.31 2.62
C SER A 106 -6.98 12.82 2.30
N THR A 107 -8.13 12.17 2.42
CA THR A 107 -8.32 10.74 2.12
C THR A 107 -8.01 10.45 0.66
N LEU A 108 -8.61 11.19 -0.27
CA LEU A 108 -8.39 11.03 -1.69
C LEU A 108 -6.90 11.22 -2.05
N ARG A 109 -6.27 12.26 -1.50
CA ARG A 109 -4.84 12.51 -1.71
C ARG A 109 -3.98 11.34 -1.20
N ARG A 110 -4.31 10.75 -0.05
CA ARG A 110 -3.56 9.60 0.49
C ARG A 110 -3.78 8.35 -0.32
N LEU A 111 -5.01 8.09 -0.78
CA LEU A 111 -5.33 6.97 -1.67
C LEU A 111 -4.55 7.06 -2.98
N VAL A 112 -4.54 8.24 -3.62
CA VAL A 112 -3.77 8.44 -4.87
C VAL A 112 -2.28 8.21 -4.64
N LYS A 113 -1.73 8.66 -3.50
CA LYS A 113 -0.31 8.41 -3.18
C LYS A 113 -0.02 6.93 -2.95
N ALA A 114 -0.87 6.24 -2.18
CA ALA A 114 -0.72 4.81 -1.91
C ALA A 114 -0.84 4.00 -3.22
N PHE A 115 -1.81 4.33 -4.05
CA PHE A 115 -2.01 3.70 -5.36
C PHE A 115 -0.79 3.92 -6.27
N ALA A 116 -0.34 5.17 -6.43
CA ALA A 116 0.82 5.47 -7.27
C ALA A 116 2.10 4.78 -6.76
N PHE A 117 2.33 4.75 -5.44
CA PHE A 117 3.48 4.08 -4.86
C PHE A 117 3.42 2.56 -5.07
N THR A 118 2.28 1.95 -4.80
CA THR A 118 2.05 0.50 -5.00
C THR A 118 2.20 0.13 -6.47
N PHE A 119 1.68 0.97 -7.38
CA PHE A 119 1.81 0.77 -8.82
C PHE A 119 3.27 0.82 -9.27
N ILE A 120 4.06 1.82 -8.81
CA ILE A 120 5.49 1.90 -9.12
C ILE A 120 6.22 0.67 -8.55
N PHE A 121 5.94 0.30 -7.30
CA PHE A 121 6.54 -0.87 -6.66
C PHE A 121 6.27 -2.13 -7.47
N TRP A 122 5.03 -2.34 -7.87
CA TRP A 122 4.60 -3.50 -8.63
C TRP A 122 5.20 -3.53 -10.05
N VAL A 123 5.23 -2.40 -10.76
CA VAL A 123 5.88 -2.29 -12.08
C VAL A 123 7.37 -2.61 -11.96
N LEU A 124 8.08 -2.00 -11.02
CA LEU A 124 9.49 -2.32 -10.80
C LEU A 124 9.65 -3.80 -10.41
N PHE A 125 8.77 -4.30 -9.53
CA PHE A 125 8.81 -5.68 -9.11
C PHE A 125 8.62 -6.67 -10.26
N ARG A 126 7.84 -6.33 -11.29
CA ARG A 126 7.55 -7.22 -12.41
C ARG A 126 8.56 -7.11 -13.55
N PHE A 127 9.05 -5.90 -13.81
CA PHE A 127 9.87 -5.62 -14.99
C PHE A 127 11.37 -5.59 -14.71
N LEU A 128 11.83 -5.61 -13.45
CA LEU A 128 13.25 -5.78 -13.18
C LEU A 128 13.69 -7.21 -13.54
N PRO A 129 14.75 -7.37 -14.35
CA PRO A 129 15.34 -8.67 -14.61
C PRO A 129 16.17 -9.12 -13.41
N TYR A 130 15.55 -9.77 -12.42
CA TYR A 130 16.24 -10.26 -11.21
C TYR A 130 17.34 -11.28 -11.51
N ASP A 131 17.18 -12.06 -12.59
CA ASP A 131 18.17 -13.04 -13.05
C ASP A 131 19.51 -12.39 -13.42
N SER A 132 19.52 -11.10 -13.78
CA SER A 132 20.76 -10.36 -14.08
C SER A 132 21.50 -9.90 -12.83
N PHE A 133 20.82 -9.83 -11.68
CA PHE A 133 21.38 -9.40 -10.40
C PHE A 133 21.77 -10.57 -9.50
N VAL A 134 21.28 -11.78 -9.79
CA VAL A 134 21.49 -12.98 -8.98
C VAL A 134 22.15 -14.04 -9.85
N THR A 135 23.47 -14.17 -9.73
CA THR A 135 24.25 -15.19 -10.42
C THR A 135 24.03 -16.55 -9.75
N ASP A 136 23.49 -17.52 -10.50
CA ASP A 136 23.58 -18.97 -10.29
C ASP A 136 23.45 -19.53 -8.85
N GLU A 137 22.38 -19.20 -8.12
CA GLU A 137 22.00 -19.96 -6.93
C GLU A 137 20.59 -20.54 -7.08
N HIS A 138 20.53 -21.86 -7.31
CA HIS A 138 19.30 -22.65 -7.45
C HIS A 138 18.41 -22.69 -6.18
N THR A 139 18.75 -21.93 -5.13
CA THR A 139 17.97 -21.78 -3.91
C THR A 139 18.10 -20.35 -3.41
N PHE A 140 17.04 -19.54 -3.55
CA PHE A 140 16.96 -18.24 -2.91
C PHE A 140 17.00 -18.41 -1.39
N SER A 141 18.13 -18.05 -0.77
CA SER A 141 18.18 -17.85 0.67
C SER A 141 17.17 -16.76 1.05
N ALA A 142 16.51 -16.90 2.21
CA ALA A 142 15.61 -15.88 2.76
C ALA A 142 16.29 -14.50 2.84
N PHE A 143 17.61 -14.48 3.05
CA PHE A 143 18.42 -13.26 3.03
C PHE A 143 18.48 -12.61 1.64
N THR A 144 18.66 -13.40 0.58
CA THR A 144 18.70 -12.91 -0.81
C THR A 144 17.35 -12.34 -1.22
N LEU A 145 16.25 -13.02 -0.88
CA LEU A 145 14.89 -12.55 -1.14
C LEU A 145 14.60 -11.24 -0.38
N ALA A 146 14.95 -11.17 0.90
CA ALA A 146 14.82 -9.94 1.68
C ALA A 146 15.63 -8.78 1.08
N THR A 147 16.86 -9.06 0.61
CA THR A 147 17.72 -8.05 -0.02
C THR A 147 17.12 -7.53 -1.32
N LEU A 148 16.56 -8.40 -2.16
CA LEU A 148 15.87 -8.01 -3.39
C LEU A 148 14.63 -7.14 -3.10
N VAL A 149 13.83 -7.53 -2.11
CA VAL A 149 12.64 -6.76 -1.70
C VAL A 149 13.05 -5.37 -1.18
N VAL A 150 14.10 -5.28 -0.37
CA VAL A 150 14.63 -4.01 0.14
C VAL A 150 15.17 -3.15 -1.01
N LEU A 151 15.91 -3.73 -1.95
CA LEU A 151 16.42 -3.04 -3.13
C LEU A 151 15.26 -2.48 -3.98
N ASN A 152 14.25 -3.29 -4.26
CA ASN A 152 13.07 -2.87 -5.01
C ASN A 152 12.30 -1.76 -4.28
N LEU A 153 12.21 -1.84 -2.95
CA LEU A 153 11.60 -0.80 -2.12
C LEU A 153 12.38 0.52 -2.18
N LEU A 154 13.71 0.47 -2.11
CA LEU A 154 14.57 1.66 -2.26
C LEU A 154 14.44 2.28 -3.65
N LEU A 155 14.42 1.46 -4.70
CA LEU A 155 14.23 1.91 -6.08
C LEU A 155 12.86 2.57 -6.26
N THR A 156 11.82 1.97 -5.69
CA THR A 156 10.45 2.53 -5.67
C THR A 156 10.44 3.89 -4.99
N ILE A 157 11.09 4.03 -3.84
CA ILE A 157 11.19 5.30 -3.12
C ILE A 157 11.90 6.35 -3.98
N ALA A 158 12.99 5.98 -4.66
CA ALA A 158 13.72 6.87 -5.55
C ALA A 158 12.85 7.34 -6.74
N CYS A 159 12.18 6.40 -7.43
CA CYS A 159 11.26 6.69 -8.54
C CYS A 159 10.08 7.56 -8.10
N TYR A 160 9.45 7.24 -6.97
CA TYR A 160 8.35 8.01 -6.42
C TYR A 160 8.79 9.44 -6.05
N CYS A 161 9.96 9.60 -5.42
CA CYS A 161 10.54 10.91 -5.13
C CYS A 161 10.83 11.70 -6.41
N PHE A 162 11.34 11.05 -7.45
CA PHE A 162 11.63 11.69 -8.74
C PHE A 162 10.35 12.20 -9.43
N ILE A 163 9.31 11.36 -9.51
CA ILE A 163 8.01 11.73 -10.10
C ILE A 163 7.38 12.89 -9.33
N THR A 164 7.33 12.79 -8.00
CA THR A 164 6.71 13.82 -7.16
C THR A 164 7.48 15.14 -7.21
N LYS A 165 8.81 15.12 -7.24
CA LYS A 165 9.63 16.34 -7.45
C LYS A 165 9.35 16.97 -8.81
N LYS A 166 9.28 16.18 -9.89
CA LYS A 166 9.00 16.66 -11.25
C LYS A 166 7.61 17.28 -11.37
N MET A 167 6.60 16.71 -10.69
CA MET A 167 5.25 17.27 -10.64
C MET A 167 5.16 18.59 -9.87
N ASN A 168 5.93 18.75 -8.80
CA ASN A 168 5.97 20.00 -8.03
C ASN A 168 6.73 21.11 -8.77
N PHE A 169 7.79 20.77 -9.49
CA PHE A 169 8.56 21.73 -10.30
C PHE A 169 7.71 22.33 -11.44
N LYS A 170 6.81 21.55 -12.05
CA LYS A 170 5.85 22.04 -13.06
C LYS A 170 4.77 23.00 -12.52
N LYS A 171 4.60 23.13 -11.20
CA LYS A 171 3.61 24.05 -10.61
C LYS A 171 4.18 25.42 -10.25
N SER A 172 5.50 25.62 -10.32
CA SER A 172 6.15 26.90 -9.98
C SER A 172 6.68 27.67 -11.19
N LEU A 173 6.29 27.28 -12.41
CA LEU A 173 6.68 27.87 -13.69
C LEU A 173 5.41 28.19 -14.46
#